data_AF-A0A2N1QGY9-F1
#
_entry.id   AF-A0A2N1QGY9-F1
#
_cell.length_a   1.000
_cell.length_b   1.000
_cell.length_c   1.000
_cell.angle_alpha   90.00
_cell.angle_beta   90.00
_cell.angle_gamma   90.00
#
_symmetry.space_group_name_H-M   'P 1'
#
loop_
_entity.id
_entity.type
_entity.pdbx_description
1 polymer ?
#
loop_
_entity_poly.entity_id
_entity_poly.type
_entity_poly.pdbx_seq_one_letter_code
_entity_poly.pdbx_strand_id
1 'polypeptide(L)' 'MPRKQDKPCGFVAGLTLDYGWSEEEKYIAEKMLKNGATISQLAKEFQRQILEVMILVDDLIKKGSIESNKSILREVS' A
#
# COMPACT_ATOMS: atom_id res chain seq x y z
N MET A 1 40.84 -28.42 19.36
CA MET A 1 39.47 -27.93 19.64
C MET A 1 39.14 -26.81 18.67
N PRO A 2 38.19 -26.95 17.72
CA PRO A 2 37.81 -25.86 16.84
C PRO A 2 36.66 -25.03 17.44
N ARG A 3 36.80 -23.69 17.37
CA ARG A 3 35.78 -22.70 17.77
C ARG A 3 34.63 -22.74 16.77
N LYS A 4 33.40 -23.01 17.23
CA LYS A 4 32.19 -22.72 16.45
C LYS A 4 31.77 -21.29 16.77
N GLN A 5 32.02 -20.38 15.85
CA GLN A 5 31.35 -19.09 15.80
C GLN A 5 29.99 -19.32 15.16
N ASP A 6 28.95 -19.37 15.98
CA ASP A 6 27.58 -19.34 15.48
C ASP A 6 27.31 -17.94 14.91
N LYS A 7 27.24 -17.86 13.58
CA LYS A 7 26.82 -16.63 12.89
C LYS A 7 25.34 -16.40 13.19
N PRO A 8 24.90 -15.19 13.58
CA PRO A 8 23.47 -14.89 13.64
C PRO A 8 22.91 -14.94 12.21
N CYS A 9 22.06 -15.93 11.93
CA CYS A 9 21.18 -15.91 10.75
C CYS A 9 20.03 -14.95 11.05
N GLY A 10 20.24 -13.67 10.75
CA GLY A 10 19.17 -12.68 10.79
C GLY A 10 18.16 -12.99 9.69
N PHE A 11 16.95 -13.38 10.07
CA PHE A 11 15.82 -13.43 9.15
C PHE A 11 15.19 -12.04 9.14
N VAL A 12 15.28 -11.32 8.01
CA VAL A 12 14.38 -10.21 7.76
C VAL A 12 13.11 -10.84 7.20
N ALA A 13 12.11 -11.03 8.05
CA ALA A 13 10.77 -11.25 7.56
C ALA A 13 10.42 -10.00 6.74
N GLY A 14 10.43 -10.13 5.41
CA GLY A 14 9.84 -9.11 4.56
C GLY A 14 8.40 -9.00 5.02
N LEU A 15 8.08 -7.89 5.71
CA LEU A 15 6.74 -7.59 6.16
C LEU A 15 5.82 -7.77 4.96
N THR A 16 5.01 -8.82 4.97
CA THR A 16 3.78 -8.83 4.18
C THR A 16 2.98 -7.69 4.77
N LEU A 17 3.07 -6.53 4.13
CA LEU A 17 2.37 -5.35 4.57
C LEU A 17 0.90 -5.51 4.18
N ASP A 18 0.22 -6.45 4.82
CA ASP A 18 -1.22 -6.39 4.99
C ASP A 18 -1.44 -5.18 5.91
N TYR A 19 -1.58 -3.99 5.33
CA TYR A 19 -1.82 -2.73 6.03
C TYR A 19 -3.16 -2.70 6.78
N GLY A 20 -3.75 -3.85 7.10
CA GLY A 20 -5.02 -3.96 7.81
C GLY A 20 -6.18 -3.35 7.04
N TRP A 21 -6.13 -3.37 5.70
CA TRP A 21 -7.24 -2.96 4.85
C TRP A 21 -8.21 -4.13 4.71
N SER A 22 -9.43 -3.93 5.19
CA SER A 22 -10.55 -4.83 4.94
C SER A 22 -10.92 -4.84 3.45
N GLU A 23 -11.55 -5.93 3.00
CA GLU A 23 -12.06 -6.03 1.62
C GLU A 23 -13.08 -4.93 1.31
N GLU A 24 -13.85 -4.49 2.32
CA GLU A 24 -14.79 -3.37 2.18
C GLU A 24 -14.05 -2.04 1.93
N GLU A 25 -13.01 -1.73 2.72
CA GLU A 25 -12.21 -0.52 2.49
C GLU A 25 -11.52 -0.55 1.11
N LYS A 26 -11.00 -1.71 0.69
CA LYS A 26 -10.41 -1.88 -0.66
C LYS A 26 -11.44 -1.59 -1.76
N TYR A 27 -12.64 -2.14 -1.62
CA TYR A 27 -13.73 -1.91 -2.58
C TYR A 27 -14.17 -0.45 -2.64
N ILE A 28 -14.31 0.21 -1.48
CA ILE A 28 -14.64 1.64 -1.41
C ILE A 28 -13.54 2.47 -2.07
N ALA A 29 -12.27 2.17 -1.73
CA ALA A 29 -11.13 2.87 -2.30
C ALA A 29 -11.07 2.74 -3.82
N GLU A 30 -11.25 1.52 -4.35
CA GLU A 30 -11.31 1.25 -5.78
C GLU A 30 -12.41 2.06 -6.47
N LYS A 31 -13.62 2.08 -5.89
CA LYS A 31 -14.75 2.84 -6.43
C LYS A 31 -14.47 4.35 -6.43
N MET A 32 -13.90 4.87 -5.35
CA MET A 32 -13.52 6.29 -5.25
C MET A 32 -12.48 6.65 -6.31
N LEU A 33 -11.44 5.84 -6.48
CA LEU A 33 -10.39 6.05 -7.48
C LEU A 33 -10.94 6.00 -8.91
N LYS A 34 -11.85 5.06 -9.20
CA LYS A 34 -12.55 4.99 -10.50
C LYS A 34 -13.40 6.24 -10.78
N ASN A 35 -13.92 6.88 -9.74
CA ASN A 35 -14.65 8.15 -9.84
C ASN A 35 -13.73 9.39 -9.84
N GLY A 36 -12.41 9.20 -9.87
CA GLY A 36 -11.43 10.29 -9.93
C GLY A 36 -11.04 10.88 -8.58
N ALA A 37 -11.31 10.18 -7.47
CA ALA A 37 -10.83 10.63 -6.16
C ALA A 37 -9.30 10.62 -6.08
N THR A 38 -8.75 11.55 -5.30
CA THR A 38 -7.30 11.65 -5.08
C THR A 38 -6.87 10.91 -3.82
N ILE A 39 -5.57 10.61 -3.72
CA ILE A 39 -4.97 9.92 -2.56
C ILE A 39 -5.25 10.71 -1.27
N SER A 40 -5.17 12.05 -1.34
CA SER A 40 -5.49 12.94 -0.22
C SER A 40 -6.94 12.80 0.25
N GLN A 41 -7.89 12.62 -0.67
CA GLN A 41 -9.30 12.42 -0.34
C GLN A 41 -9.54 11.06 0.32
N LEU A 42 -8.91 10.01 -0.20
CA LEU A 42 -8.95 8.66 0.40
C LEU A 42 -8.34 8.65 1.82
N ALA A 43 -7.20 9.32 2.01
CA ALA A 43 -6.57 9.45 3.31
C ALA A 43 -7.49 10.13 4.33
N LYS A 44 -8.22 11.17 3.91
CA LYS A 44 -9.22 11.83 4.74
C LYS A 44 -10.42 10.93 5.04
N GLU A 45 -10.94 10.22 4.04
CA GLU A 45 -12.09 9.33 4.18
C GLU A 45 -11.82 8.20 5.18
N PHE A 46 -10.68 7.53 5.03
CA PHE A 46 -10.29 6.42 5.90
C PHE A 46 -9.56 6.85 7.18
N GLN A 47 -9.37 8.16 7.40
CA GLN A 47 -8.58 8.72 8.49
C GLN A 47 -7.18 8.09 8.63
N ARG A 48 -6.55 7.78 7.49
CA ARG A 48 -5.25 7.11 7.41
C ARG A 48 -4.18 8.03 6.85
N GLN A 49 -2.92 7.65 7.07
CA GLN A 49 -1.80 8.38 6.50
C GLN A 49 -1.75 8.22 4.98
N ILE A 50 -1.32 9.27 4.28
CA ILE A 50 -1.17 9.28 2.81
C ILE A 50 -0.30 8.10 2.35
N LEU A 51 0.77 7.78 3.08
CA LEU A 51 1.66 6.68 2.74
C LEU A 51 0.94 5.32 2.72
N GLU A 52 0.07 5.05 3.69
CA GLU A 52 -0.71 3.80 3.73
C GLU A 52 -1.67 3.71 2.54
N VAL A 53 -2.30 4.82 2.18
CA VAL A 53 -3.20 4.91 1.02
C VAL A 53 -2.42 4.75 -0.28
N MET A 54 -1.24 5.35 -0.41
CA MET A 54 -0.38 5.16 -1.60
C MET A 54 -0.06 3.69 -1.83
N ILE A 55 0.15 2.93 -0.76
CA ILE A 55 0.47 1.51 -0.87
C ILE A 55 -0.77 0.69 -1.23
N LEU A 56 -1.94 1.04 -0.70
CA LEU A 56 -3.21 0.47 -1.17
C LEU A 56 -3.43 0.74 -2.66
N VAL A 57 -3.18 1.97 -3.12
CA VAL A 57 -3.32 2.34 -4.54
C VAL A 57 -2.33 1.55 -5.42
N ASP A 58 -1.07 1.42 -5.00
CA ASP A 58 -0.07 0.63 -5.72
C ASP A 58 -0.46 -0.86 -5.79
N ASP A 59 -1.00 -1.44 -4.72
CA ASP A 59 -1.53 -2.80 -4.70
C ASP A 59 -2.72 -2.97 -5.67
N LEU A 60 -3.68 -2.03 -5.68
CA LEU A 60 -4.81 -2.04 -6.61
C LEU A 60 -4.38 -1.88 -8.07
N ILE A 61 -3.36 -1.08 -8.36
CA ILE A 61 -2.79 -0.95 -9.72
C ILE A 61 -2.12 -2.27 -10.14
N LYS A 62 -1.29 -2.86 -9.27
CA LYS A 62 -0.59 -4.13 -9.56
C LYS A 62 -1.54 -5.29 -9.79
N LYS A 63 -2.69 -5.29 -9.10
CA LYS A 63 -3.76 -6.27 -9.30
C LYS A 63 -4.59 -6.02 -10.56
N GLY A 64 -4.40 -4.89 -11.24
CA GLY A 64 -5.16 -4.49 -12.41
C GLY A 64 -6.58 -4.03 -12.11
N SER A 65 -6.91 -3.78 -10.84
CA SER A 65 -8.23 -3.29 -10.41
C SER A 65 -8.50 -1.85 -10.85
N ILE A 66 -7.44 -1.06 -11.00
CA ILE A 66 -7.49 0.33 -11.47
C ILE A 66 -6.35 0.60 -12.46
N GLU A 67 -6.62 1.43 -13.46
CA GLU A 67 -5.59 1.90 -14.39
C GLU A 67 -4.77 3.03 -13.74
N SER A 68 -3.45 3.02 -13.95
CA SER A 68 -2.56 4.09 -13.48
C SER A 68 -2.88 5.40 -14.19
N ASN A 69 -3.78 6.18 -13.61
CA ASN A 69 -4.16 7.48 -14.16
C ASN A 69 -3.15 8.55 -13.72
N LYS A 70 -2.62 9.34 -14.66
CA LYS A 70 -1.55 10.32 -14.39
C LYS A 70 -1.94 11.41 -13.39
N SER A 71 -3.22 11.63 -13.12
CA SER A 71 -3.67 12.58 -12.08
C SER A 71 -3.40 12.09 -10.66
N ILE A 72 -3.46 10.77 -10.42
CA ILE A 72 -3.27 10.15 -9.10
C ILE A 72 -1.81 10.29 -8.64
N LEU A 73 -0.87 10.19 -9.59
CA LEU A 73 0.58 10.26 -9.32
C LEU A 73 1.13 11.70 -9.28
N ARG A 74 0.36 12.70 -9.73
CA ARG A 74 0.81 14.11 -9.80
C ARG A 74 0.75 14.85 -8.46
N GLU A 75 0.03 14.37 -7.46
CA GLU A 75 0.01 15.02 -6.13
C GLU A 75 1.34 14.87 -5.37
N VAL A 76 2.26 14.01 -5.82
CA VAL A 76 3.50 13.65 -5.11
C VAL A 76 4.76 14.13 -5.83
N SER A 77 4.62 14.89 -6.92
CA SER A 77 5.73 15.58 -7.62
C SER A 77 5.77 17.04 -7.22
#